data_AF-K7F6V3-F1
#
_entry.id   AF-K7F6V3-F1
#
_cell.length_a   1.000
_cell.length_b   1.000
_cell.length_c   1.000
_cell.angle_alpha   90.00
_cell.angle_beta   90.00
_cell.angle_gamma   90.00
#
_symmetry.space_group_name_H-M   'P 1'
#
loop_
_entity.id
_entity.type
_entity.pdbx_description
1 polymer ?
#
loop_
_entity_poly.entity_id
_entity_poly.type
_entity_poly.pdbx_seq_one_letter_code
_entity_poly.pdbx_strand_id
1 'polypeptide(L)' 'SETAMVCFGNMFIQLPKSKTKEMIQKDQEQLDEEINQLRKELRVKVNRLYEAQGKPELRGFNLNPMTPEEMKAIHQILEG' A
#
# COMPACT_ATOMS: atom_id res chain seq x y z
N SER A 1 -31.06 11.69 4.75
CA SER A 1 -29.72 11.25 4.34
C SER A 1 -28.77 11.45 5.51
N GLU A 2 -28.05 10.41 5.93
CA GLU A 2 -27.15 10.51 7.07
C GLU A 2 -25.87 11.28 6.69
N THR A 3 -25.40 12.16 7.56
CA THR A 3 -24.27 13.06 7.31
C THR A 3 -23.16 12.83 8.33
N ALA A 4 -21.93 13.17 7.95
CA ALA A 4 -20.75 13.15 8.81
C ALA A 4 -20.04 14.50 8.74
N MET A 5 -19.44 14.90 9.86
CA MET A 5 -18.61 16.09 9.93
C MET A 5 -17.16 15.70 9.68
N VAL A 6 -16.52 16.34 8.71
CA VAL A 6 -15.14 16.07 8.28
C VAL A 6 -14.28 17.29 8.57
N CYS A 7 -13.08 17.09 9.10
CA CYS A 7 -12.10 18.15 9.28
C CYS A 7 -11.29 18.35 7.99
N PHE A 8 -11.28 19.58 7.48
CA PHE A 8 -10.46 20.01 6.34
C PHE A 8 -9.62 21.21 6.77
N GLY A 9 -8.34 20.99 7.04
CA GLY A 9 -7.44 22.02 7.58
C GLY A 9 -7.89 22.49 8.96
N ASN A 10 -8.33 23.74 9.07
CA ASN A 10 -8.88 24.33 10.30
C ASN A 10 -10.42 24.45 10.29
N MET A 11 -11.10 23.87 9.31
CA MET A 11 -12.56 23.95 9.16
C MET A 11 -13.22 22.59 9.33
N PHE A 12 -14.47 22.60 9.77
CA PHE A 12 -15.33 21.42 9.79
C PHE A 12 -16.43 21.57 8.75
N ILE A 13 -16.57 20.56 7.88
CA ILE A 13 -17.54 20.56 6.79
C ILE A 13 -18.44 19.35 6.96
N GLN A 14 -19.76 19.57 6.90
CA GLN A 14 -20.74 18.48 6.93
C GLN A 14 -20.96 17.94 5.52
N LEU A 15 -20.72 16.65 5.32
CA LEU A 15 -20.87 15.97 4.04
C LEU A 15 -21.80 14.76 4.18
N PRO A 16 -22.49 14.35 3.10
CA PRO A 16 -23.21 13.08 3.10
C PRO A 16 -22.27 11.91 3.39
N LYS A 17 -22.67 10.96 4.25
CA LYS A 17 -21.82 9.82 4.63
C LYS A 17 -21.32 9.00 3.43
N SER A 18 -22.14 8.86 2.38
CA SER A 18 -21.74 8.18 1.15
C SER A 18 -20.53 8.83 0.50
N LYS A 19 -20.52 10.17 0.43
CA LYS A 19 -19.40 10.92 -0.16
C LYS A 19 -18.17 10.88 0.74
N THR A 20 -18.35 10.99 2.05
CA THR A 20 -17.25 10.84 3.02
C THR A 20 -16.59 9.47 2.92
N LYS A 21 -17.38 8.40 2.76
CA LYS A 21 -16.85 7.04 2.59
C LYS A 21 -16.03 6.89 1.31
N GLU A 22 -16.55 7.40 0.18
CA GLU A 22 -15.83 7.38 -1.10
C GLU A 22 -14.49 8.13 -1.00
N MET A 23 -14.49 9.29 -0.32
CA MET A 23 -13.29 10.10 -0.15
C MET A 23 -12.24 9.36 0.69
N ILE A 24 -12.63 8.78 1.84
CA ILE A 24 -11.72 8.00 2.69
C ILE A 24 -11.15 6.79 1.93
N GLN A 25 -11.97 6.13 1.11
CA GLN A 25 -11.51 4.99 0.31
C GLN A 25 -10.44 5.41 -0.70
N LYS A 26 -10.63 6.53 -1.40
CA LYS A 26 -9.64 7.08 -2.33
C LYS A 26 -8.36 7.52 -1.63
N ASP A 27 -8.49 8.13 -0.45
CA ASP A 27 -7.33 8.53 0.35
C ASP A 27 -6.51 7.29 0.76
N GLN A 28 -7.17 6.19 1.14
CA GLN A 28 -6.48 4.92 1.44
C GLN A 28 -5.75 4.37 0.21
N GLU A 29 -6.39 4.35 -0.96
CA GLU A 29 -5.78 3.87 -2.21
C GLU A 29 -4.54 4.70 -2.57
N GLN A 30 -4.61 6.03 -2.48
CA GLN A 30 -3.47 6.91 -2.73
C GLN A 30 -2.33 6.67 -1.73
N LEU A 31 -2.64 6.53 -0.43
CA LEU A 31 -1.62 6.27 0.58
C LEU A 31 -0.91 4.93 0.32
N ASP A 32 -1.64 3.90 -0.07
CA ASP A 32 -1.05 2.60 -0.40
C ASP A 32 -0.12 2.68 -1.62
N GLU A 33 -0.49 3.43 -2.65
CA GLU A 33 0.38 3.70 -3.81
C GLU A 33 1.67 4.42 -3.40
N GLU A 34 1.57 5.48 -2.59
CA GLU A 34 2.71 6.25 -2.12
C GLU A 34 3.65 5.41 -1.23
N ILE A 35 3.09 4.59 -0.33
CA ILE A 35 3.86 3.66 0.51
C ILE A 35 4.65 2.68 -0.38
N ASN A 36 4.00 2.10 -1.38
CA ASN A 36 4.64 1.15 -2.29
C ASN A 36 5.75 1.80 -3.11
N GLN A 37 5.51 3.01 -3.61
CA GLN A 37 6.51 3.78 -4.33
C GLN A 37 7.72 4.12 -3.44
N LEU A 38 7.47 4.58 -2.21
CA LEU A 38 8.52 4.90 -1.25
C LEU A 38 9.38 3.68 -0.92
N ARG A 39 8.76 2.51 -0.71
CA ARG A 39 9.48 1.24 -0.49
C ARG A 39 10.33 0.85 -1.69
N LYS A 40 9.81 1.00 -2.91
CA LYS A 40 10.54 0.72 -4.16
C LYS A 40 11.77 1.62 -4.29
N GLU A 41 11.63 2.91 -4.03
CA GLU A 41 12.74 3.86 -4.10
C GLU A 41 13.80 3.59 -3.03
N LEU A 42 13.38 3.32 -1.79
CA LEU A 42 14.28 2.97 -0.71
C LEU A 42 15.13 1.75 -1.08
N ARG A 43 14.51 0.71 -1.66
CA ARG A 43 15.22 -0.47 -2.11
C ARG A 43 16.30 -0.15 -3.15
N VAL A 44 15.99 0.66 -4.16
CA VAL A 44 16.99 1.06 -5.18
C VAL A 44 18.16 1.77 -4.52
N LYS A 45 17.91 2.67 -3.57
CA LYS A 45 18.95 3.39 -2.84
C LYS A 45 19.80 2.46 -1.97
N VAL A 46 19.18 1.51 -1.28
CA VAL A 46 19.87 0.52 -0.44
C VAL A 46 20.75 -0.40 -1.29
N ASN A 47 20.25 -0.92 -2.42
CA ASN A 47 21.04 -1.77 -3.30
C ASN A 47 22.29 -1.05 -3.83
N ARG A 48 22.15 0.19 -4.31
CA ARG A 48 23.28 1.02 -4.75
C ARG A 48 24.33 1.22 -3.64
N LEU A 49 23.87 1.40 -2.40
CA LEU A 49 24.75 1.54 -1.25
C LEU A 49 25.48 0.23 -0.92
N TYR A 50 24.82 -0.92 -1.08
CA TYR A 50 25.44 -2.23 -0.89
C TYR A 50 26.49 -2.52 -1.96
N GLU A 51 26.20 -2.23 -3.22
CA GLU A 51 27.15 -2.30 -4.33
C GLU A 51 28.39 -1.45 -4.05
N ALA A 52 28.20 -0.20 -3.62
CA ALA A 52 29.30 0.70 -3.26
C ALA A 52 30.13 0.21 -2.06
N GLN A 53 29.54 -0.61 -1.19
CA GLN A 53 30.23 -1.24 -0.05
C GLN A 53 30.84 -2.61 -0.39
N GLY A 54 30.70 -3.10 -1.62
CA GLY A 54 31.13 -4.45 -2.01
C GLY A 54 30.35 -5.58 -1.32
N LYS A 55 29.15 -5.28 -0.78
CA LYS A 55 28.27 -6.26 -0.13
C LYS A 55 27.38 -6.94 -1.18
N PRO A 56 27.05 -8.22 -1.02
CA PRO A 56 26.13 -8.91 -1.91
C PRO A 56 24.73 -8.28 -1.84
N GLU A 57 24.02 -8.25 -2.97
CA GLU A 57 22.64 -7.75 -3.00
C GLU A 57 21.72 -8.53 -2.04
N LEU A 58 20.74 -7.83 -1.47
CA LEU A 58 19.71 -8.42 -0.62
C LEU A 58 18.78 -9.29 -1.47
N ARG A 59 18.99 -10.62 -1.43
CA ARG A 59 18.11 -11.62 -2.04
C ARG A 59 16.95 -11.94 -1.09
N GLY A 60 15.74 -12.12 -1.64
CA GLY A 60 14.58 -12.65 -0.89
C GLY A 60 13.64 -11.61 -0.25
N PHE A 61 13.99 -10.32 -0.19
CA PHE A 61 13.11 -9.26 0.34
C PHE A 61 12.18 -8.65 -0.71
N ASN A 62 12.05 -9.29 -1.88
CA ASN A 62 11.28 -8.79 -3.02
C ASN A 62 9.95 -9.56 -3.20
N LEU A 63 9.28 -9.86 -2.10
CA LEU A 63 8.00 -10.58 -2.13
C LEU A 63 6.91 -9.62 -1.66
N ASN A 64 5.90 -9.44 -2.50
CA ASN A 64 4.63 -8.89 -2.05
C ASN A 64 3.90 -9.97 -1.24
N PRO A 65 3.13 -9.60 -0.20
CA PRO A 65 2.20 -10.55 0.40
C PRO A 65 1.23 -11.07 -0.67
N MET A 66 1.04 -12.39 -0.71
CA MET A 66 0.12 -13.02 -1.66
C MET A 66 -1.31 -12.55 -1.41
N THR A 67 -2.06 -12.29 -2.48
CA THR A 67 -3.48 -11.99 -2.35
C THR A 67 -4.26 -13.24 -1.92
N PRO A 68 -5.48 -13.10 -1.37
CA PRO A 68 -6.35 -14.23 -1.05
C PRO A 68 -6.60 -15.15 -2.26
N GLU A 69 -6.67 -14.59 -3.45
CA GLU A 69 -6.86 -15.32 -4.71
C GLU A 69 -5.60 -16.12 -5.08
N GLU A 70 -4.41 -15.50 -4.97
CA GLU A 70 -3.12 -16.17 -5.21
C GLU A 70 -2.90 -17.32 -4.22
N MET A 71 -3.22 -17.10 -2.94
CA MET A 71 -3.17 -18.15 -1.90
C MET A 71 -4.12 -19.31 -2.20
N LYS A 72 -5.34 -19.03 -2.70
CA LYS A 72 -6.32 -20.06 -3.07
C LYS A 72 -5.86 -20.88 -4.28
N ALA A 73 -5.27 -20.23 -5.28
CA ALA A 73 -4.71 -20.91 -6.45
C ALA A 73 -3.56 -21.85 -6.06
N ILE A 74 -2.70 -21.42 -5.13
CA ILE A 74 -1.62 -22.27 -4.60
C ILE A 74 -2.17 -23.47 -3.83
N HIS A 75 -3.20 -23.30 -2.99
CA HIS A 75 -3.84 -24.43 -2.29
C HIS A 75 -4.41 -25.46 -3.28
N GLN A 76 -5.04 -25.02 -4.36
CA GLN A 76 -5.57 -25.93 -5.39
C GLN A 76 -4.48 -26.73 -6.10
N ILE A 77 -3.29 -26.15 -6.30
CA ILE A 77 -2.15 -26.84 -6.93
C ILE A 77 -1.46 -27.79 -5.95
N LEU A 78 -1.46 -27.48 -4.65
CA LEU A 78 -0.82 -28.30 -3.61
C LEU A 78 -1.70 -29.47 -3.12
N GLU A 79 -3.02 -29.36 -3.24
CA GLU A 79 -3.99 -30.40 -2.84
C GLU A 79 -4.46 -31.29 -4.01
N GLY A 80 -4.00 -31.03 -5.24
CA GLY A 80 -4.26 -31.85 -6.44
C GLY A 80 -3.11 -32.77 -6.79
#